data_AF-A0A251T1A9-F1
#
_entry.id   AF-A0A251T1A9-F1
#
_cell.length_a   1.000
_cell.length_b   1.000
_cell.length_c   1.000
_cell.angle_alpha   90.00
_cell.angle_beta   90.00
_cell.angle_gamma   90.00
#
_symmetry.space_group_name_H-M   'P 1'
#
loop_
_entity.id
_entity.type
_entity.pdbx_description
1 polymer ?
#
loop_
_entity_poly.entity_id
_entity_poly.type
_entity_poly.pdbx_seq_one_letter_code
_entity_poly.pdbx_strand_id
1 'polypeptide(L)'
;MKLIKMTIVVLTIIIIFEFLIVANSQNQLKVGFYNQVCPNAESVVTNIVRDAAKSDHRIPPGLLRLHFHDCFVEVLHLSQTHL
;
A
#
# COMPACT_ATOMS: atom_id res chain seq x y z
N MET A 1 -5.27 -39.48 23.81
CA MET A 1 -6.45 -38.80 23.22
C MET A 1 -6.72 -37.40 23.81
N LYS A 2 -6.68 -37.19 25.13
CA LYS A 2 -6.90 -35.85 25.74
C LYS A 2 -5.84 -34.81 25.35
N LEU A 3 -4.56 -35.21 25.39
CA LEU A 3 -3.43 -34.37 24.96
C LEU A 3 -3.53 -33.99 23.47
N ILE A 4 -3.85 -34.95 22.60
CA ILE A 4 -4.03 -34.72 21.15
C ILE A 4 -5.16 -33.74 20.88
N LYS A 5 -6.32 -33.90 21.56
CA LYS A 5 -7.44 -32.94 21.45
C LYS A 5 -7.05 -31.55 21.92
N MET A 6 -6.31 -31.44 23.02
CA MET A 6 -5.83 -30.16 23.55
C MET A 6 -4.86 -29.48 22.57
N THR A 7 -3.93 -30.23 21.98
CA THR A 7 -3.02 -29.71 20.96
C THR A 7 -3.77 -29.22 19.72
N ILE A 8 -4.79 -29.95 19.26
CA ILE A 8 -5.62 -29.53 18.13
C ILE A 8 -6.36 -28.22 18.44
N VAL A 9 -6.95 -28.10 19.63
CA VAL A 9 -7.65 -26.87 20.05
C VAL A 9 -6.69 -25.67 20.04
N VAL A 10 -5.48 -25.83 20.60
CA VAL A 10 -4.47 -24.76 20.61
C VAL A 10 -4.07 -24.36 19.19
N LEU A 11 -3.82 -25.33 18.30
CA LEU A 11 -3.46 -25.05 16.91
C LEU A 11 -4.59 -24.30 16.17
N THR A 12 -5.85 -24.69 16.38
CA THR A 12 -6.98 -23.98 15.75
C THR A 12 -7.12 -22.54 16.24
N ILE A 13 -6.86 -22.27 17.52
CA ILE A 13 -6.87 -20.91 18.08
C ILE A 13 -5.75 -20.06 17.47
N ILE A 14 -4.54 -20.63 17.33
CA ILE A 14 -3.40 -19.93 16.70
C ILE A 14 -3.73 -19.55 15.25
N ILE A 15 -4.26 -20.50 14.48
CA ILE A 15 -4.64 -20.25 13.07
C ILE A 15 -5.71 -19.16 12.96
N ILE A 16 -6.73 -19.19 13.83
CA ILE A 16 -7.79 -18.17 13.86
C ILE A 16 -7.21 -16.79 14.20
N PHE A 17 -6.28 -16.72 15.16
CA PHE A 17 -5.65 -15.48 15.58
C PHE A 17 -4.81 -14.83 14.46
N GLU A 18 -4.01 -15.63 13.74
CA GLU A 18 -3.25 -15.16 12.58
C GLU A 18 -4.17 -14.63 11.47
N PHE A 19 -5.29 -15.33 11.20
CA PHE A 19 -6.26 -14.91 10.19
C PHE A 19 -6.95 -13.59 10.54
N LEU A 20 -7.27 -13.37 11.83
CA LEU A 20 -7.84 -12.13 12.32
C LEU A 20 -6.86 -10.95 12.17
N ILE A 21 -5.56 -11.14 12.36
CA ILE A 21 -4.56 -10.09 12.20
C ILE A 21 -4.51 -9.62 10.73
N VAL A 22 -4.48 -10.56 9.77
CA VAL A 22 -4.40 -10.23 8.33
C VAL A 22 -5.67 -9.51 7.84
N ALA A 23 -6.83 -9.87 8.38
CA ALA A 23 -8.11 -9.25 8.04
C ALA A 23 -8.21 -7.75 8.45
N ASN A 24 -7.35 -7.29 9.37
CA ASN A 24 -7.29 -5.89 9.82
C ASN A 24 -6.30 -5.03 9.01
N SER A 25 -5.80 -5.53 7.87
CA SER A 25 -5.01 -4.70 6.95
C SER A 25 -5.90 -3.57 6.39
N GLN A 26 -5.67 -2.37 6.89
CA GLN A 26 -6.29 -1.13 6.42
C GLN A 26 -5.76 -0.85 5.00
N ASN A 27 -6.39 -1.40 3.97
CA ASN A 27 -6.20 -0.96 2.60
C ASN A 27 -6.83 0.44 2.45
N GLN A 28 -6.11 1.47 2.93
CA GLN A 28 -6.54 2.88 2.84
C GLN A 28 -6.50 3.43 1.40
N LEU A 29 -5.83 2.72 0.49
CA LEU A 29 -5.74 3.08 -0.92
C LEU A 29 -6.93 2.52 -1.69
N LYS A 30 -7.55 3.38 -2.50
CA LYS A 30 -8.71 3.02 -3.33
C LYS A 30 -8.59 3.67 -4.70
N VAL A 31 -8.84 2.90 -5.75
CA VAL A 31 -8.96 3.44 -7.13
C VAL A 31 -10.14 4.41 -7.18
N GLY A 32 -9.92 5.59 -7.75
CA GLY A 32 -10.92 6.66 -7.78
C GLY A 32 -11.12 7.36 -6.43
N PHE A 33 -10.12 7.34 -5.54
CA PHE A 33 -10.14 8.09 -4.28
C PHE A 33 -10.52 9.56 -4.48
N TYR A 34 -10.03 10.18 -5.56
CA TYR A 34 -10.29 11.59 -5.86
C TYR A 34 -11.61 11.86 -6.59
N ASN A 35 -12.40 10.83 -6.95
CA ASN A 35 -13.57 11.01 -7.83
C ASN A 35 -14.60 12.03 -7.33
N GLN A 36 -14.75 12.18 -6.01
CA GLN A 36 -15.75 13.08 -5.43
C GLN A 36 -15.23 14.51 -5.22
N VAL A 37 -13.92 14.68 -5.02
CA VAL A 37 -13.31 15.96 -4.63
C VAL A 37 -12.55 16.60 -5.79
N CYS A 38 -11.83 15.79 -6.56
CA CYS A 38 -11.06 16.21 -7.72
C CYS A 38 -11.08 15.13 -8.81
N PRO A 39 -12.20 14.97 -9.55
CA PRO A 39 -12.37 13.89 -10.52
C PRO A 39 -11.37 13.90 -11.67
N ASN A 40 -10.76 15.06 -11.93
CA ASN A 40 -9.78 15.24 -13.01
C ASN A 40 -8.33 15.06 -12.54
N ALA A 41 -8.07 14.71 -11.27
CA ALA A 41 -6.71 14.62 -10.75
C ALA A 41 -5.83 13.68 -11.59
N GLU A 42 -6.30 12.45 -11.85
CA GLU A 42 -5.55 11.44 -12.60
C GLU A 42 -5.32 11.87 -14.06
N SER A 43 -6.32 12.49 -14.70
CA SER A 43 -6.23 12.93 -16.10
C SER A 43 -5.29 14.13 -16.28
N VAL A 44 -5.32 15.09 -15.35
CA VAL A 44 -4.41 16.24 -15.33
C VAL A 44 -2.96 15.77 -15.18
N VAL A 45 -2.67 14.92 -14.19
CA VAL A 45 -1.32 14.37 -13.98
C VAL A 45 -0.85 13.63 -15.23
N THR A 46 -1.70 12.75 -15.79
CA THR A 46 -1.35 11.99 -17.00
C THR A 46 -1.05 12.90 -18.19
N ASN A 47 -1.83 13.97 -18.39
CA ASN A 47 -1.62 14.91 -19.49
C ASN A 47 -0.27 15.63 -19.37
N ILE A 48 0.02 16.17 -18.18
CA ILE A 48 1.27 16.90 -17.92
C ILE A 48 2.47 15.98 -18.11
N VAL A 49 2.44 14.77 -17.52
CA VAL A 49 3.54 13.81 -17.65
C VAL A 49 3.74 13.39 -19.11
N ARG A 50 2.66 13.20 -19.88
CA ARG A 50 2.74 12.85 -21.30
C ARG A 50 3.36 13.96 -22.13
N ASP A 51 2.99 15.21 -21.90
CA ASP A 51 3.55 16.34 -22.64
C ASP A 51 5.02 16.59 -22.25
N ALA A 52 5.36 16.45 -20.98
CA ALA A 52 6.74 16.48 -20.51
C ALA A 52 7.59 15.35 -21.13
N ALA A 53 7.03 14.14 -21.27
CA ALA A 53 7.72 13.00 -21.88
C ALA A 53 8.01 13.22 -23.37
N LYS A 54 7.13 13.92 -24.10
CA LYS A 54 7.41 14.31 -25.50
C LYS A 54 8.58 15.30 -25.61
N SER A 55 8.73 16.17 -24.62
CA SER A 55 9.81 17.16 -24.58
C SER A 55 11.14 16.54 -24.11
N ASP A 56 11.10 15.65 -23.12
CA ASP A 56 12.28 14.96 -22.59
C ASP A 56 11.94 13.51 -22.21
N HIS A 57 12.50 12.58 -22.97
CA HIS A 57 12.32 11.14 -22.79
C HIS A 57 12.86 10.60 -21.45
N ARG A 58 13.65 11.40 -20.72
CA ARG A 58 14.18 11.04 -19.39
C ARG A 58 13.19 11.29 -18.26
N ILE A 59 12.09 12.02 -18.51
CA ILE A 59 11.09 12.35 -17.48
C ILE A 59 10.41 11.08 -16.92
N PRO A 60 9.81 10.16 -17.71
CA PRO A 60 9.16 8.99 -17.16
C PRO A 60 10.05 8.09 -16.29
N PRO A 61 11.27 7.68 -16.72
CA PRO A 61 12.14 6.89 -15.87
C PRO A 61 12.65 7.68 -14.64
N GLY A 62 12.80 9.01 -14.76
CA GLY A 62 13.15 9.89 -13.64
C GLY A 62 12.06 9.94 -12.56
N LEU A 63 10.79 10.10 -12.95
CA LEU A 63 9.65 10.08 -12.03
C LEU A 63 9.50 8.72 -11.32
N LEU A 64 9.69 7.63 -12.06
CA LEU A 64 9.67 6.30 -11.47
C LEU A 64 10.80 6.12 -10.44
N ARG A 65 12.02 6.56 -10.77
CA ARG A 65 13.15 6.54 -9.83
C ARG A 65 12.87 7.41 -8.60
N LEU A 66 12.28 8.58 -8.76
CA LEU A 66 11.93 9.48 -7.66
C LEU A 66 10.91 8.81 -6.72
N HIS A 67 9.84 8.22 -7.27
CA HIS A 67 8.85 7.50 -6.46
C HIS A 67 9.48 6.35 -5.67
N PHE A 68 10.33 5.55 -6.32
CA PHE A 68 11.06 4.50 -5.61
C PHE A 68 12.01 5.05 -4.55
N HIS A 69 12.70 6.16 -4.83
CA HIS A 69 13.61 6.78 -3.88
C HIS A 69 12.87 7.30 -2.63
N ASP A 70 11.71 7.92 -2.80
CA ASP A 70 10.91 8.41 -1.67
C ASP A 70 10.30 7.27 -0.84
N CYS A 71 9.93 6.15 -1.47
CA CYS A 71 9.36 5.02 -0.74
C CYS A 71 10.41 4.07 -0.12
N PHE A 72 11.57 3.89 -0.75
CA PHE A 72 12.60 2.99 -0.23
C PHE A 72 13.56 3.67 0.75
N VAL A 73 13.75 5.00 0.65
CA VAL A 73 14.57 5.75 1.60
C VAL A 73 13.69 6.19 2.77
N GLU A 74 13.21 5.22 3.55
CA GLU A 74 12.71 5.51 4.89
C GLU A 74 13.91 5.81 5.80
N VAL A 75 14.18 7.09 6.04
CA VAL A 75 14.83 7.48 7.31
C VAL A 75 13.83 7.14 8.39
N LEU A 76 14.16 6.22 9.29
CA LEU A 76 13.44 5.87 10.53
C LEU A 76 12.59 7.04 11.07
N HIS A 77 11.39 7.21 10.53
CA HIS A 77 10.39 8.09 11.07
C HIS A 77 9.26 7.17 11.46
N LEU A 78 9.47 6.56 12.64
CA LEU A 78 8.47 5.95 13.51
C LEU A 78 7.20 5.55 12.76
N SER A 79 7.16 4.30 12.30
CA SER A 79 5.90 3.60 12.03
C SER A 79 5.10 3.54 13.33
N GLN A 80 4.41 4.63 13.68
CA GLN A 80 3.42 4.68 14.74
C GLN A 80 2.53 5.90 14.51
N THR A 81 1.66 5.79 13.51
CA THR A 81 0.31 6.39 13.58
C THR A 81 -0.72 5.28 13.39
N HIS A 82 -0.65 4.32 14.31
CA HIS A 82 -1.80 3.56 14.78
C HIS A 82 -1.73 3.54 16.32
N LEU A 83 -2.11 4.68 16.90
CA LEU A 83 -2.95 4.72 18.09
C LEU A 83 -4.31 5.20 17.61
#